data_AF-A0A090TYA5-F1
#
_entry.id   AF-A0A090TYA5-F1
#
_cell.length_a   1.000
_cell.length_b   1.000
_cell.length_c   1.000
_cell.angle_alpha   90.00
_cell.angle_beta   90.00
_cell.angle_gamma   90.00
#
_symmetry.space_group_name_H-M   'P 1'
#
loop_
_entity.id
_entity.type
_entity.pdbx_description
1 polymer ?
#
loop_
_entity_poly.entity_id
_entity_poly.type
_entity_poly.pdbx_seq_one_letter_code
_entity_poly.pdbx_strand_id
1 'polypeptide(L)'
;MGWPHEPDTDTVSAAIMAAHIYGGKATVAEDINPESTFVLNYCNAEKPEIVADYSGYQVGLVDFNQRTQLAPTINTESIVAVIDHHAIGGAPINTSQLVSMDVRAWGSTATILAANAEQLDVSLPKSVACAGLGAILSDTVVFQSATTTDYDRQFAQKLAKIAGVEDIEDFGQQMLVAKSDLSHLPAASILTMDYKNFEYGGKKVGIGVAETLTAQQLIDRKDELLAAMEEYKKAQNLDHLFFSITDTKTSVRTLSGAMTLKSRS
;
A
#
# COMPACT_ATOMS: atom_id res chain seq x y z
N MET A 1 -1.78 13.37 17.03
CA MET A 1 -1.22 13.18 15.68
C MET A 1 -1.62 11.80 15.24
N GLY A 2 -2.21 11.69 14.04
CA GLY A 2 -2.76 10.45 13.50
C GLY A 2 -1.68 9.39 13.26
N TRP A 3 -2.13 8.15 13.04
CA TRP A 3 -1.26 7.03 12.76
C TRP A 3 -0.73 7.19 11.32
N PRO A 4 0.58 7.37 11.09
CA PRO A 4 1.10 7.75 9.78
C PRO A 4 1.24 6.53 8.85
N HIS A 5 0.12 5.94 8.46
CA HIS A 5 0.06 4.92 7.43
C HIS A 5 -1.15 5.19 6.54
N GLU A 6 -0.90 5.80 5.38
CA GLU A 6 -1.93 5.90 4.34
C GLU A 6 -1.99 4.56 3.58
N PRO A 7 -3.14 3.86 3.59
CA PRO A 7 -3.30 2.61 2.89
C PRO A 7 -3.26 2.86 1.36
N ASP A 8 -2.39 2.11 0.69
CA ASP A 8 -2.33 2.05 -0.77
C ASP A 8 -3.44 1.17 -1.34
N THR A 9 -3.51 1.10 -2.67
CA THR A 9 -4.56 0.37 -3.38
C THR A 9 -4.53 -1.12 -3.08
N ASP A 10 -3.34 -1.73 -2.87
CA ASP A 10 -3.23 -3.13 -2.47
C ASP A 10 -3.74 -3.34 -1.05
N THR A 11 -3.33 -2.52 -0.07
CA THR A 11 -3.86 -2.57 1.31
C THR A 11 -5.40 -2.51 1.32
N VAL A 12 -5.98 -1.52 0.64
CA VAL A 12 -7.44 -1.32 0.61
C VAL A 12 -8.15 -2.50 -0.04
N SER A 13 -7.70 -2.94 -1.20
CA SER A 13 -8.39 -3.99 -1.97
C SER A 13 -8.15 -5.38 -1.37
N ALA A 14 -6.96 -5.63 -0.84
CA ALA A 14 -6.62 -6.86 -0.13
C ALA A 14 -7.49 -7.02 1.12
N ALA A 15 -7.78 -5.95 1.86
CA ALA A 15 -8.71 -6.00 2.99
C ALA A 15 -10.12 -6.41 2.56
N ILE A 16 -10.61 -5.88 1.43
CA ILE A 16 -11.92 -6.25 0.85
C ILE A 16 -11.93 -7.72 0.42
N MET A 17 -10.89 -8.16 -0.30
CA MET A 17 -10.75 -9.54 -0.76
C MET A 17 -10.66 -10.51 0.41
N ALA A 18 -9.83 -10.23 1.41
CA ALA A 18 -9.65 -11.08 2.58
C ALA A 18 -10.94 -11.21 3.39
N ALA A 19 -11.66 -10.10 3.62
CA ALA A 19 -12.94 -10.13 4.32
C ALA A 19 -13.99 -10.99 3.57
N HIS A 20 -13.97 -10.97 2.23
CA HIS A 20 -14.84 -11.83 1.43
C HIS A 20 -14.43 -13.31 1.48
N ILE A 21 -13.12 -13.60 1.40
CA ILE A 21 -12.60 -14.98 1.33
C ILE A 21 -12.71 -15.69 2.68
N TYR A 22 -12.31 -15.02 3.76
CA TYR A 22 -12.17 -15.62 5.09
C TYR A 22 -13.30 -15.21 6.05
N GLY A 23 -14.15 -14.26 5.65
CA GLY A 23 -15.14 -13.63 6.51
C GLY A 23 -14.57 -12.45 7.31
N GLY A 24 -15.44 -11.74 8.01
CA GLY A 24 -15.08 -10.54 8.78
C GLY A 24 -15.53 -9.25 8.11
N LYS A 25 -14.90 -8.13 8.49
CA LYS A 25 -15.19 -6.79 7.95
C LYS A 25 -13.89 -6.18 7.42
N ALA A 26 -13.93 -5.67 6.20
CA ALA A 26 -12.81 -4.90 5.64
C ALA A 26 -12.74 -3.54 6.32
N THR A 27 -11.57 -3.19 6.83
CA THR A 27 -11.32 -1.91 7.52
C THR A 27 -9.98 -1.34 7.11
N VAL A 28 -9.82 -0.02 7.27
CA VAL A 28 -8.55 0.69 7.17
C VAL A 28 -8.37 1.58 8.40
N ALA A 29 -7.13 1.98 8.71
CA ALA A 29 -6.84 2.81 9.88
C ALA A 29 -7.01 4.32 9.62
N GLU A 30 -6.89 4.75 8.36
CA GLU A 30 -6.90 6.14 7.93
C GLU A 30 -7.68 6.27 6.60
N ASP A 31 -7.80 7.49 6.07
CA ASP A 31 -8.40 7.71 4.75
C ASP A 31 -7.58 7.08 3.62
N ILE A 32 -8.24 6.82 2.49
CA ILE A 32 -7.64 6.16 1.33
C ILE A 32 -7.15 7.18 0.29
N ASN A 33 -6.11 6.82 -0.45
CA ASN A 33 -5.51 7.69 -1.46
C ASN A 33 -6.41 7.87 -2.72
N PRO A 34 -6.09 8.83 -3.61
CA PRO A 34 -6.88 9.09 -4.83
C PRO A 34 -6.98 7.90 -5.78
N GLU A 35 -5.93 7.09 -5.91
CA GLU A 35 -5.92 5.89 -6.76
C GLU A 35 -6.90 4.84 -6.23
N SER A 36 -6.86 4.56 -4.92
CA SER A 36 -7.80 3.66 -4.25
C SER A 36 -9.24 4.14 -4.42
N THR A 37 -9.47 5.45 -4.27
CA THR A 37 -10.79 6.05 -4.51
C THR A 37 -11.27 5.83 -5.94
N PHE A 38 -10.39 6.03 -6.93
CA PHE A 38 -10.70 5.75 -8.33
C PHE A 38 -11.07 4.28 -8.55
N VAL A 39 -10.26 3.34 -8.05
CA VAL A 39 -10.49 1.89 -8.19
C VAL A 39 -11.84 1.49 -7.59
N LEU A 40 -12.13 1.91 -6.36
CA LEU A 40 -13.40 1.56 -5.71
C LEU A 40 -14.62 2.09 -6.48
N ASN A 41 -14.54 3.33 -6.99
CA ASN A 41 -15.60 3.93 -7.79
C ASN A 41 -15.79 3.21 -9.13
N TYR A 42 -14.69 2.96 -9.86
CA TYR A 42 -14.72 2.23 -11.13
C TYR A 42 -15.34 0.84 -10.96
N CYS A 43 -14.94 0.14 -9.89
CA CYS A 43 -15.38 -1.21 -9.59
C CYS A 43 -16.73 -1.31 -8.90
N ASN A 44 -17.33 -0.19 -8.51
CA ASN A 44 -18.50 -0.13 -7.64
C ASN A 44 -18.33 -1.03 -6.40
N ALA A 45 -17.15 -0.95 -5.78
CA ALA A 45 -16.79 -1.65 -4.56
C ALA A 45 -17.05 -0.77 -3.34
N GLU A 46 -17.43 -1.38 -2.22
CA GLU A 46 -17.71 -0.65 -0.99
C GLU A 46 -16.41 -0.16 -0.35
N LYS A 47 -16.36 1.14 0.02
CA LYS A 47 -15.24 1.70 0.77
C LYS A 47 -15.14 1.00 2.13
N PRO A 48 -13.98 0.45 2.53
CA PRO A 48 -13.79 -0.11 3.86
C PRO A 48 -14.08 0.92 4.96
N GLU A 49 -14.55 0.46 6.10
CA GLU A 49 -14.76 1.34 7.25
C GLU A 49 -13.40 1.83 7.79
N ILE A 50 -13.33 3.11 8.12
CA ILE A 50 -12.18 3.67 8.84
C ILE A 50 -12.39 3.39 10.33
N VAL A 51 -11.50 2.58 10.90
CA VAL A 51 -11.54 2.18 12.31
C VAL A 51 -10.28 2.69 13.01
N ALA A 52 -10.47 3.52 14.02
CA ALA A 52 -9.37 4.07 14.83
C ALA A 52 -8.99 3.18 16.03
N ASP A 53 -9.93 2.36 16.53
CA ASP A 53 -9.74 1.52 17.72
C ASP A 53 -10.02 0.05 17.43
N TYR A 54 -8.94 -0.74 17.40
CA TYR A 54 -8.97 -2.18 17.16
C TYR A 54 -8.92 -3.03 18.45
N SER A 55 -8.93 -2.42 19.63
CA SER A 55 -8.69 -3.11 20.91
C SER A 55 -9.69 -4.25 21.22
N GLY A 56 -10.89 -4.19 20.65
CA GLY A 56 -11.94 -5.21 20.80
C GLY A 56 -11.98 -6.29 19.71
N TYR A 57 -11.06 -6.28 18.74
CA TYR A 57 -11.14 -7.11 17.54
C TYR A 57 -10.02 -8.16 17.47
N GLN A 58 -10.35 -9.32 16.90
CA GLN A 58 -9.36 -10.20 16.28
C GLN A 58 -9.05 -9.66 14.88
N VAL A 59 -7.77 -9.61 14.50
CA VAL A 59 -7.31 -8.88 13.32
C VAL A 59 -6.53 -9.79 12.38
N GLY A 60 -6.96 -9.85 11.12
CA GLY A 60 -6.14 -10.35 10.02
C GLY A 60 -5.41 -9.18 9.37
N LEU A 61 -4.10 -9.32 9.18
CA LEU A 61 -3.28 -8.30 8.54
C LEU A 61 -3.06 -8.66 7.08
N VAL A 62 -3.15 -7.66 6.22
CA VAL A 62 -2.85 -7.74 4.80
C VAL A 62 -1.82 -6.69 4.44
N ASP A 63 -0.92 -7.02 3.53
CA ASP A 63 0.06 -6.08 2.94
C ASP A 63 1.14 -5.53 3.90
N PHE A 64 1.23 -6.07 5.11
CA PHE A 64 2.38 -5.79 5.98
C PHE A 64 2.57 -6.83 7.08
N ASN A 65 3.82 -6.92 7.55
CA ASN A 65 4.24 -7.77 8.65
C ASN A 65 5.07 -7.04 9.73
N GLN A 66 5.20 -5.70 9.66
CA GLN A 66 6.05 -4.93 10.57
C GLN A 66 5.25 -4.15 11.62
N ARG A 67 5.71 -4.19 12.88
CA ARG A 67 5.06 -3.49 14.01
C ARG A 67 5.00 -1.98 13.82
N THR A 68 5.93 -1.42 13.06
CA THR A 68 5.98 0.01 12.73
C THR A 68 4.82 0.46 11.83
N GLN A 69 4.09 -0.47 11.22
CA GLN A 69 2.96 -0.23 10.31
C GLN A 69 1.60 -0.64 10.94
N LEU A 70 1.65 -1.27 12.11
CA LEU A 70 0.47 -1.69 12.87
C LEU A 70 -0.23 -0.53 13.59
N ALA A 71 -1.55 -0.37 13.37
CA ALA A 71 -2.33 0.63 14.09
C ALA A 71 -2.13 0.52 15.63
N PRO A 72 -1.99 1.63 16.38
CA PRO A 72 -1.53 1.62 17.77
C PRO A 72 -2.41 0.84 18.74
N THR A 73 -3.69 0.71 18.40
CA THR A 73 -4.72 0.05 19.21
C THR A 73 -4.78 -1.45 18.98
N ILE A 74 -4.07 -1.99 17.97
CA ILE A 74 -4.00 -3.44 17.74
C ILE A 74 -3.04 -4.05 18.75
N ASN A 75 -3.57 -4.98 19.56
CA ASN A 75 -2.76 -5.86 20.37
C ASN A 75 -2.19 -6.98 19.49
N THR A 76 -0.89 -7.27 19.57
CA THR A 76 -0.29 -8.36 18.77
C THR A 76 -0.83 -9.75 19.13
N GLU A 77 -1.41 -9.90 20.33
CA GLU A 77 -2.16 -11.10 20.74
C GLU A 77 -3.60 -11.15 20.21
N SER A 78 -4.06 -10.19 19.41
CA SER A 78 -5.32 -10.32 18.68
C SER A 78 -5.13 -10.59 17.19
N ILE A 79 -3.88 -10.64 16.72
CA ILE A 79 -3.57 -10.95 15.33
C ILE A 79 -3.78 -12.45 15.10
N VAL A 80 -4.59 -12.80 14.11
CA VAL A 80 -4.94 -14.20 13.78
C VAL A 80 -4.36 -14.68 12.44
N ALA A 81 -4.08 -13.75 11.52
CA ALA A 81 -3.49 -14.04 10.23
C ALA A 81 -2.63 -12.88 9.71
N VAL A 82 -1.67 -13.19 8.86
CA VAL A 82 -0.88 -12.25 8.06
C VAL A 82 -0.79 -12.78 6.62
N ILE A 83 -1.21 -11.98 5.65
CA ILE A 83 -1.06 -12.27 4.22
C ILE A 83 -0.31 -11.11 3.59
N ASP A 84 0.89 -11.35 3.09
CA ASP A 84 1.80 -10.27 2.73
C ASP A 84 2.75 -10.69 1.61
N HIS A 85 3.33 -9.72 0.91
CA HIS A 85 4.36 -9.92 -0.10
C HIS A 85 5.67 -9.20 0.21
N HIS A 86 5.71 -8.40 1.29
CA HIS A 86 6.90 -7.68 1.72
C HIS A 86 7.95 -8.60 2.37
N ALA A 87 9.19 -8.13 2.37
CA ALA A 87 10.25 -8.74 3.15
C ALA A 87 9.92 -8.68 4.66
N ILE A 88 10.33 -9.70 5.39
CA ILE A 88 10.30 -9.69 6.86
C ILE A 88 11.45 -8.78 7.34
N GLY A 89 11.07 -7.60 7.84
CA GLY A 89 12.00 -6.50 8.15
C GLY A 89 12.62 -6.55 9.55
N GLY A 90 13.16 -5.41 10.00
CA GLY A 90 13.87 -5.28 11.27
C GLY A 90 12.97 -5.22 12.51
N ALA A 91 11.68 -4.91 12.34
CA ALA A 91 10.69 -4.88 13.43
C ALA A 91 9.47 -5.77 13.10
N PRO A 92 9.65 -7.09 12.90
CA PRO A 92 8.55 -7.97 12.58
C PRO A 92 7.54 -8.02 13.72
N ILE A 93 6.31 -8.33 13.37
CA ILE A 93 5.26 -8.65 14.34
C ILE A 93 5.67 -9.92 15.09
N ASN A 94 5.67 -9.82 16.41
CA ASN A 94 5.92 -10.93 17.31
C ASN A 94 4.67 -11.18 18.12
N THR A 95 4.24 -12.43 18.13
CA THR A 95 3.02 -12.88 18.80
C THR A 95 3.28 -14.17 19.55
N SER A 96 2.66 -14.31 20.72
CA SER A 96 2.79 -15.47 21.61
C SER A 96 1.88 -16.63 21.21
N GLN A 97 0.86 -16.35 20.38
CA GLN A 97 -0.13 -17.31 19.92
C GLN A 97 0.17 -17.79 18.48
N LEU A 98 -0.53 -18.85 18.06
CA LEU A 98 -0.45 -19.33 16.69
C LEU A 98 -1.15 -18.36 15.74
N VAL A 99 -0.46 -17.98 14.66
CA VAL A 99 -0.94 -17.08 13.62
C VAL A 99 -0.70 -17.72 12.26
N SER A 100 -1.72 -17.71 11.39
CA SER A 100 -1.55 -18.15 10.01
C SER A 100 -0.75 -17.10 9.24
N MET A 101 0.33 -17.49 8.59
CA MET A 101 1.15 -16.57 7.80
C MET A 101 1.33 -17.10 6.38
N ASP A 102 0.92 -16.30 5.40
CA ASP A 102 1.12 -16.56 3.97
C ASP A 102 1.90 -15.41 3.36
N VAL A 103 3.22 -15.60 3.21
CA VAL A 103 4.11 -14.58 2.67
C VAL A 103 4.77 -15.10 1.39
N ARG A 104 4.52 -14.43 0.26
CA ARG A 104 5.02 -14.86 -1.06
C ARG A 104 5.75 -13.72 -1.76
N ALA A 105 6.86 -14.05 -2.42
CA ALA A 105 7.63 -13.10 -3.22
C ALA A 105 6.96 -12.82 -4.58
N TRP A 106 5.71 -12.33 -4.55
CA TRP A 106 4.89 -11.96 -5.70
C TRP A 106 4.69 -10.44 -5.74
N GLY A 107 4.14 -9.94 -6.84
CA GLY A 107 4.03 -8.51 -7.10
C GLY A 107 3.09 -7.79 -6.14
N SER A 108 2.02 -8.44 -5.66
CA SER A 108 1.07 -7.86 -4.69
C SER A 108 0.43 -8.89 -3.75
N THR A 109 -0.13 -8.41 -2.64
CA THR A 109 -0.97 -9.18 -1.72
C THR A 109 -2.27 -9.63 -2.40
N ALA A 110 -2.87 -8.81 -3.26
CA ALA A 110 -4.04 -9.20 -4.03
C ALA A 110 -3.82 -10.44 -4.93
N THR A 111 -2.61 -10.62 -5.49
CA THR A 111 -2.27 -11.85 -6.24
C THR A 111 -2.32 -13.08 -5.33
N ILE A 112 -1.82 -12.97 -4.10
CA ILE A 112 -1.86 -14.06 -3.10
C ILE A 112 -3.33 -14.39 -2.75
N LEU A 113 -4.14 -13.36 -2.51
CA LEU A 113 -5.55 -13.53 -2.16
C LEU A 113 -6.37 -14.13 -3.31
N ALA A 114 -6.09 -13.75 -4.56
CA ALA A 114 -6.73 -14.35 -5.73
C ALA A 114 -6.39 -15.84 -5.85
N ALA A 115 -5.13 -16.21 -5.60
CA ALA A 115 -4.71 -17.61 -5.55
C ALA A 115 -5.38 -18.39 -4.42
N ASN A 116 -5.51 -17.76 -3.24
CA ASN A 116 -6.14 -18.40 -2.09
C ASN A 116 -7.65 -18.59 -2.30
N ALA A 117 -8.34 -17.64 -2.93
CA ALA A 117 -9.73 -17.78 -3.32
C ALA A 117 -9.94 -18.98 -4.25
N GLU A 118 -9.07 -19.14 -5.26
CA GLU A 118 -9.11 -20.30 -6.17
C GLU A 118 -8.81 -21.61 -5.44
N GLN A 119 -7.81 -21.64 -4.56
CA GLN A 119 -7.44 -22.82 -3.77
C GLN A 119 -8.57 -23.26 -2.82
N LEU A 120 -9.31 -22.31 -2.26
CA LEU A 120 -10.41 -22.55 -1.31
C LEU A 120 -11.78 -22.72 -2.01
N ASP A 121 -11.82 -22.68 -3.34
CA ASP A 121 -13.06 -22.72 -4.13
C ASP A 121 -14.07 -21.62 -3.74
N VAL A 122 -13.56 -20.42 -3.41
CA VAL A 122 -14.37 -19.24 -3.07
C VAL A 122 -14.52 -18.35 -4.30
N SER A 123 -15.76 -18.16 -4.75
CA SER A 123 -16.07 -17.24 -5.85
C SER A 123 -16.00 -15.78 -5.39
N LEU A 124 -15.26 -14.95 -6.14
CA LEU A 124 -15.18 -13.50 -5.92
C LEU A 124 -16.30 -12.78 -6.70
N PRO A 125 -17.10 -11.91 -6.05
CA PRO A 125 -18.04 -11.02 -6.74
C PRO A 125 -17.32 -10.10 -7.72
N LYS A 126 -18.05 -9.63 -8.74
CA LYS A 126 -17.52 -8.74 -9.79
C LYS A 126 -16.76 -7.54 -9.21
N SER A 127 -17.32 -6.85 -8.23
CA SER A 127 -16.72 -5.66 -7.60
C SER A 127 -15.44 -6.00 -6.82
N VAL A 128 -15.42 -7.11 -6.09
CA VAL A 128 -14.26 -7.59 -5.33
C VAL A 128 -13.13 -8.02 -6.28
N ALA A 129 -13.46 -8.76 -7.34
CA ALA A 129 -12.49 -9.16 -8.35
C ALA A 129 -11.91 -7.94 -9.09
N CYS A 130 -12.73 -6.94 -9.38
CA CYS A 130 -12.28 -5.69 -10.00
C CYS A 130 -11.34 -4.90 -9.08
N ALA A 131 -11.67 -4.77 -7.79
CA ALA A 131 -10.78 -4.12 -6.82
C ALA A 131 -9.44 -4.87 -6.70
N GLY A 132 -9.49 -6.20 -6.61
CA GLY A 132 -8.29 -7.04 -6.62
C GLY A 132 -7.42 -6.88 -7.88
N LEU A 133 -8.05 -6.75 -9.06
CA LEU A 133 -7.32 -6.42 -10.29
C LEU A 133 -6.62 -5.06 -10.16
N GLY A 134 -7.33 -4.04 -9.67
CA GLY A 134 -6.75 -2.71 -9.44
C GLY A 134 -5.55 -2.77 -8.50
N ALA A 135 -5.61 -3.54 -7.43
CA ALA A 135 -4.47 -3.75 -6.55
C ALA A 135 -3.26 -4.38 -7.23
N ILE A 136 -3.44 -5.46 -8.01
CA ILE A 136 -2.34 -6.05 -8.79
C ILE A 136 -1.72 -5.02 -9.74
N LEU A 137 -2.54 -4.21 -10.42
CA LEU A 137 -2.04 -3.21 -11.37
C LEU A 137 -1.32 -2.05 -10.68
N SER A 138 -1.73 -1.67 -9.47
CA SER A 138 -1.09 -0.61 -8.69
C SER A 138 0.34 -1.01 -8.30
N ASP A 139 0.52 -2.11 -7.56
CA ASP A 139 1.83 -2.55 -7.06
C ASP A 139 2.80 -2.97 -8.16
N THR A 140 2.26 -3.54 -9.24
CA THR A 140 3.08 -3.94 -10.38
C THR A 140 3.35 -2.78 -11.33
N VAL A 141 2.80 -1.59 -11.09
CA VAL A 141 2.88 -0.42 -11.97
C VAL A 141 2.50 -0.82 -13.41
N VAL A 142 1.31 -1.41 -13.55
CA VAL A 142 0.81 -2.00 -14.80
C VAL A 142 1.84 -2.97 -15.40
N PHE A 143 2.34 -3.88 -14.55
CA PHE A 143 3.35 -4.90 -14.87
C PHE A 143 4.75 -4.40 -15.29
N GLN A 144 5.08 -3.14 -15.02
CA GLN A 144 6.39 -2.54 -15.31
C GLN A 144 7.34 -2.58 -14.10
N SER A 145 6.84 -2.85 -12.90
CA SER A 145 7.65 -2.99 -11.70
C SER A 145 8.55 -4.23 -11.77
N ALA A 146 9.76 -4.12 -11.21
CA ALA A 146 10.69 -5.24 -11.07
C ALA A 146 10.18 -6.33 -10.10
N THR A 147 9.16 -6.04 -9.29
CA THR A 147 8.50 -7.02 -8.41
C THR A 147 7.49 -7.89 -9.15
N THR A 148 7.09 -7.51 -10.37
CA THR A 148 6.10 -8.25 -11.15
C THR A 148 6.55 -9.67 -11.46
N THR A 149 5.67 -10.64 -11.23
CA THR A 149 5.86 -12.06 -11.54
C THR A 149 4.83 -12.57 -12.55
N ASP A 150 5.02 -13.78 -13.06
CA ASP A 150 4.05 -14.44 -13.94
C ASP A 150 2.72 -14.73 -13.24
N TYR A 151 2.73 -14.90 -11.91
CA TYR A 151 1.51 -15.09 -11.11
C TYR A 151 0.65 -13.84 -11.12
N ASP A 152 1.24 -12.65 -11.02
CA ASP A 152 0.52 -11.38 -11.06
C ASP A 152 -0.19 -11.21 -12.41
N ARG A 153 0.51 -11.51 -13.52
CA ARG A 153 -0.08 -11.48 -14.87
C ARG A 153 -1.22 -12.49 -15.00
N GLN A 154 -1.01 -13.71 -14.51
CA GLN A 154 -2.01 -14.78 -14.58
C GLN A 154 -3.27 -14.42 -13.80
N PHE A 155 -3.13 -13.98 -12.55
CA PHE A 155 -4.28 -13.65 -11.70
C PHE A 155 -4.95 -12.35 -12.12
N ALA A 156 -4.22 -11.35 -12.61
CA ALA A 156 -4.83 -10.16 -13.21
C ALA A 156 -5.77 -10.54 -14.36
N GLN A 157 -5.35 -11.43 -15.28
CA GLN A 157 -6.20 -11.89 -16.38
C GLN A 157 -7.43 -12.66 -15.88
N LYS A 158 -7.28 -13.50 -14.85
CA LYS A 158 -8.43 -14.21 -14.24
C LYS A 158 -9.41 -13.23 -13.59
N LEU A 159 -8.91 -12.28 -12.81
CA LEU A 159 -9.72 -11.27 -12.13
C LEU A 159 -10.42 -10.34 -13.14
N ALA A 160 -9.73 -9.91 -14.20
CA ALA A 160 -10.33 -9.11 -15.26
C ALA A 160 -11.52 -9.80 -15.93
N LYS A 161 -11.41 -11.11 -16.18
CA LYS A 161 -12.52 -11.91 -16.72
C LYS A 161 -13.72 -11.94 -15.77
N ILE A 162 -13.49 -12.10 -14.47
CA ILE A 162 -14.57 -12.10 -13.45
C ILE A 162 -15.18 -10.70 -13.31
N ALA A 163 -14.33 -9.68 -13.32
CA ALA A 163 -14.68 -8.27 -13.22
C ALA A 163 -15.36 -7.72 -14.49
N GLY A 164 -15.29 -8.43 -15.62
CA GLY A 164 -15.76 -7.94 -16.91
C GLY A 164 -14.99 -6.72 -17.41
N VAL A 165 -13.69 -6.64 -17.10
CA VAL A 165 -12.76 -5.62 -17.61
C VAL A 165 -12.12 -6.18 -18.87
N GLU A 166 -12.46 -5.60 -20.03
CA GLU A 166 -11.97 -6.07 -21.33
C GLU A 166 -10.56 -5.56 -21.65
N ASP A 167 -10.24 -4.34 -21.21
CA ASP A 167 -8.96 -3.68 -21.44
C ASP A 167 -8.27 -3.36 -20.11
N ILE A 168 -7.36 -4.25 -19.70
CA ILE A 168 -6.58 -4.12 -18.46
C ILE A 168 -5.58 -2.96 -18.56
N GLU A 169 -5.02 -2.73 -19.75
CA GLU A 169 -4.03 -1.67 -19.95
C GLU A 169 -4.69 -0.29 -19.84
N ASP A 170 -5.86 -0.10 -20.47
CA ASP A 170 -6.62 1.15 -20.34
C ASP A 170 -7.08 1.37 -18.88
N PHE A 171 -7.59 0.35 -18.20
CA PHE A 171 -7.95 0.46 -16.79
C PHE A 171 -6.75 0.88 -15.93
N GLY A 172 -5.61 0.20 -16.09
CA GLY A 172 -4.37 0.55 -15.39
C GLY A 172 -3.87 1.96 -15.71
N GLN A 173 -3.96 2.39 -16.98
CA GLN A 173 -3.56 3.73 -17.39
C GLN A 173 -4.43 4.82 -16.75
N GLN A 174 -5.74 4.59 -16.64
CA GLN A 174 -6.64 5.52 -15.93
C GLN A 174 -6.32 5.60 -14.44
N MET A 175 -5.95 4.49 -13.80
CA MET A 175 -5.47 4.50 -12.40
C MET A 175 -4.20 5.34 -12.25
N LEU A 176 -3.20 5.13 -13.11
CA LEU A 176 -1.96 5.90 -13.09
C LEU A 176 -2.24 7.40 -13.25
N VAL A 177 -3.19 7.79 -14.11
CA VAL A 177 -3.62 9.19 -14.25
C VAL A 177 -4.23 9.71 -12.95
N ALA A 178 -5.12 8.95 -12.31
CA ALA A 178 -5.73 9.32 -11.03
C ALA A 178 -4.69 9.48 -9.91
N LYS A 179 -3.61 8.67 -9.92
CA LYS A 179 -2.48 8.76 -8.99
C LYS A 179 -1.57 9.97 -9.25
N SER A 180 -1.52 10.48 -10.48
CA SER A 180 -0.45 11.37 -10.95
C SER A 180 -0.65 12.86 -10.71
N ASP A 181 -1.90 13.35 -10.66
CA ASP A 181 -2.12 14.78 -10.41
C ASP A 181 -1.98 15.11 -8.93
N LEU A 182 -0.73 15.36 -8.54
CA LEU A 182 -0.35 15.72 -7.18
C LEU A 182 -0.03 17.23 -7.07
N SER A 183 -0.10 17.95 -8.18
CA SER A 183 0.39 19.33 -8.31
C SER A 183 -0.32 20.31 -7.38
N HIS A 184 -1.60 20.04 -7.11
CA HIS A 184 -2.47 20.85 -6.28
C HIS A 184 -2.41 20.50 -4.78
N LEU A 185 -1.74 19.40 -4.42
CA LEU A 185 -1.68 18.94 -3.04
C LEU A 185 -0.56 19.65 -2.24
N PRO A 186 -0.76 19.87 -0.92
CA PRO A 186 0.30 20.33 -0.04
C PRO A 186 1.49 19.36 -0.02
N ALA A 187 2.72 19.87 0.11
CA ALA A 187 3.92 19.05 0.16
C ALA A 187 3.91 17.98 1.28
N ALA A 188 3.31 18.31 2.43
CA ALA A 188 3.14 17.37 3.54
C ALA A 188 2.19 16.21 3.19
N SER A 189 1.12 16.47 2.45
CA SER A 189 0.22 15.43 1.95
C SER A 189 0.96 14.56 0.94
N ILE A 190 1.64 15.17 -0.04
CA ILE A 190 2.40 14.42 -1.06
C ILE A 190 3.43 13.47 -0.43
N LEU A 191 4.09 13.92 0.64
CA LEU A 191 5.08 13.13 1.38
C LEU A 191 4.48 11.87 2.04
N THR A 192 3.19 11.87 2.35
CA THR A 192 2.53 10.87 3.20
C THR A 192 1.54 9.95 2.47
N MET A 193 1.25 10.20 1.18
CA MET A 193 0.29 9.40 0.39
C MET A 193 0.62 7.93 0.21
N ASP A 194 1.91 7.62 0.13
CA ASP A 194 2.45 6.27 0.09
C ASP A 194 3.72 6.30 0.95
N TYR A 195 3.50 6.09 2.24
CA TYR A 195 4.52 6.26 3.27
C TYR A 195 4.46 5.11 4.27
N LYS A 196 5.61 4.46 4.47
CA LYS A 196 5.75 3.37 5.45
C LYS A 196 6.90 3.69 6.42
N ASN A 197 6.66 3.37 7.69
CA ASN A 197 7.67 3.42 8.74
C ASN A 197 8.39 2.08 8.85
N PHE A 198 9.70 2.14 9.05
CA PHE A 198 10.58 0.99 9.20
C PHE A 198 11.56 1.19 10.36
N GLU A 199 12.15 0.09 10.81
CA GLU A 199 13.27 0.09 11.73
C GLU A 199 14.44 -0.71 11.15
N TYR A 200 15.61 -0.08 11.07
CA TYR A 200 16.84 -0.72 10.59
C TYR A 200 17.97 -0.48 11.60
N GLY A 201 18.48 -1.55 12.21
CA GLY A 201 19.59 -1.44 13.18
C GLY A 201 19.28 -0.51 14.37
N GLY A 202 18.03 -0.49 14.85
CA GLY A 202 17.58 0.40 15.92
C GLY A 202 17.38 1.87 15.51
N LYS A 203 17.41 2.16 14.20
CA LYS A 203 17.13 3.48 13.64
C LYS A 203 15.74 3.54 13.04
N LYS A 204 15.00 4.61 13.35
CA LYS A 204 13.67 4.88 12.81
C LYS A 204 13.80 5.51 11.42
N VAL A 205 13.23 4.84 10.42
CA VAL A 205 13.35 5.24 9.02
C VAL A 205 11.96 5.37 8.41
N GLY A 206 11.65 6.58 7.93
CA GLY A 206 10.49 6.82 7.07
C GLY A 206 10.87 6.71 5.60
N ILE A 207 10.03 6.07 4.80
CA ILE A 207 10.16 6.02 3.34
C ILE A 207 8.83 6.43 2.74
N GLY A 208 8.83 7.55 2.02
CA GLY A 208 7.69 7.99 1.22
C GLY A 208 7.97 7.87 -0.28
N VAL A 209 6.94 7.61 -1.06
CA VAL A 209 7.01 7.50 -2.52
C VAL A 209 5.90 8.35 -3.13
N ALA A 210 6.22 9.06 -4.21
CA ALA A 210 5.24 9.64 -5.11
C ALA A 210 5.49 9.13 -6.52
N GLU A 211 4.62 8.23 -6.96
CA GLU A 211 4.62 7.73 -8.34
C GLU A 211 3.69 8.60 -9.18
N THR A 212 4.20 9.16 -10.27
CA THR A 212 3.45 10.12 -11.08
C THR A 212 3.92 10.15 -12.53
N LEU A 213 3.00 10.41 -13.44
CA LEU A 213 3.22 10.72 -14.85
C LEU A 213 3.78 12.14 -15.06
N THR A 214 3.84 12.97 -14.01
CA THR A 214 4.26 14.38 -14.06
C THR A 214 5.38 14.68 -13.07
N ALA A 215 6.36 13.78 -12.93
CA ALA A 215 7.47 13.88 -11.98
C ALA A 215 8.16 15.25 -11.95
N GLN A 216 8.36 15.89 -13.11
CA GLN A 216 8.97 17.22 -13.19
C GLN A 216 8.21 18.28 -12.36
N GLN A 217 6.89 18.22 -12.30
CA GLN A 217 6.08 19.16 -11.50
C GLN A 217 6.38 19.05 -10.00
N LEU A 218 6.70 17.85 -9.51
CA LEU A 218 7.11 17.64 -8.12
C LEU A 218 8.58 18.02 -7.91
N ILE A 219 9.45 17.74 -8.88
CA ILE A 219 10.86 18.14 -8.85
C ILE A 219 10.98 19.68 -8.79
N ASP A 220 10.12 20.41 -9.51
CA ASP A 220 10.08 21.87 -9.49
C ASP A 220 9.66 22.43 -8.10
N ARG A 221 9.00 21.60 -7.27
CA ARG A 221 8.60 21.91 -5.88
C ARG A 221 9.56 21.36 -4.82
N LYS A 222 10.80 21.00 -5.22
CA LYS A 222 11.79 20.36 -4.34
C LYS A 222 12.00 21.07 -3.01
N ASP A 223 12.09 22.41 -2.99
CA ASP A 223 12.36 23.14 -1.74
C ASP A 223 11.19 23.05 -0.75
N GLU A 224 9.94 23.05 -1.24
CA GLU A 224 8.75 22.83 -0.41
C GLU A 224 8.74 21.41 0.17
N LEU A 225 9.06 20.40 -0.66
CA LEU A 225 9.12 19.00 -0.24
C LEU A 225 10.22 18.77 0.80
N LEU A 226 11.41 19.36 0.61
CA LEU A 226 12.50 19.27 1.58
C LEU A 226 12.13 19.91 2.93
N ALA A 227 11.44 21.05 2.91
CA ALA A 227 10.95 21.69 4.13
C ALA A 227 9.91 20.80 4.85
N ALA A 228 8.94 20.26 4.11
CA ALA A 228 7.94 19.34 4.66
C ALA A 228 8.59 18.06 5.23
N MET A 229 9.59 17.49 4.55
CA MET A 229 10.37 16.36 5.03
C MET A 229 11.04 16.66 6.37
N GLU A 230 11.63 17.84 6.54
CA GLU A 230 12.29 18.23 7.78
C GLU A 230 11.33 18.40 8.96
N GLU A 231 10.19 19.05 8.71
CA GLU A 231 9.14 19.21 9.71
C GLU A 231 8.58 17.84 10.12
N TYR A 232 8.30 16.98 9.15
CA TYR A 232 7.74 15.66 9.37
C TYR A 232 8.72 14.73 10.11
N LYS A 233 9.99 14.72 9.71
CA LYS A 233 11.05 13.95 10.38
C LYS A 233 11.16 14.31 11.86
N LYS A 234 11.13 15.61 12.18
CA LYS A 234 11.16 16.11 13.57
C LYS A 234 9.90 15.71 14.33
N ALA A 235 8.73 15.90 13.73
CA ALA A 235 7.45 15.58 14.36
C ALA A 235 7.31 14.09 14.69
N GLN A 236 7.76 13.21 13.80
CA GLN A 236 7.72 11.75 13.98
C GLN A 236 8.96 11.18 14.71
N ASN A 237 9.91 12.03 15.09
CA ASN A 237 11.16 11.64 15.75
C ASN A 237 11.92 10.53 14.99
N LEU A 238 12.08 10.71 13.67
CA LEU A 238 12.76 9.76 12.78
C LEU A 238 14.27 10.06 12.73
N ASP A 239 15.10 9.02 12.69
CA ASP A 239 16.54 9.18 12.43
C ASP A 239 16.80 9.54 10.96
N HIS A 240 16.03 8.92 10.05
CA HIS A 240 16.13 9.15 8.60
C HIS A 240 14.74 9.24 7.96
N LEU A 241 14.64 10.07 6.93
CA LEU A 241 13.49 10.16 6.05
C LEU A 241 13.98 10.19 4.61
N PHE A 242 13.47 9.26 3.81
CA PHE A 242 13.70 9.18 2.37
C PHE A 242 12.40 9.48 1.65
N PHE A 243 12.47 10.23 0.56
CA PHE A 243 11.34 10.47 -0.33
C PHE A 243 11.76 10.23 -1.77
N SER A 244 11.01 9.41 -2.51
CA SER A 244 11.28 9.11 -3.92
C SER A 244 10.19 9.70 -4.79
N ILE A 245 10.57 10.35 -5.89
CA ILE A 245 9.66 10.73 -6.97
C ILE A 245 9.96 9.79 -8.13
N THR A 246 8.98 8.96 -8.47
CA THR A 246 9.09 7.97 -9.54
C THR A 246 8.27 8.44 -10.74
N ASP A 247 8.93 8.63 -11.88
CA ASP A 247 8.23 8.84 -13.15
C ASP A 247 7.72 7.50 -13.66
N THR A 248 6.43 7.37 -13.93
CA THR A 248 5.82 6.14 -14.45
C THR A 248 5.70 6.14 -15.99
N LYS A 249 6.04 7.24 -16.68
CA LYS A 249 6.12 7.28 -18.16
C LYS A 249 7.40 6.66 -18.70
N THR A 250 8.48 6.82 -17.96
CA THR A 250 9.81 6.30 -18.31
C THR A 250 10.26 5.46 -17.14
N SER A 251 10.88 4.29 -17.33
CA SER A 251 11.38 3.46 -16.22
C SER A 251 12.54 4.11 -15.44
N VAL A 252 12.67 5.44 -15.46
CA VAL A 252 13.72 6.24 -14.84
C VAL A 252 13.27 6.65 -13.44
N ARG A 253 13.89 6.04 -12.43
CA ARG A 253 13.73 6.43 -11.03
C ARG A 253 14.69 7.59 -10.72
N THR A 254 14.16 8.77 -10.42
CA THR A 254 14.99 9.91 -9.99
C THR A 254 14.99 9.97 -8.46
N LEU A 255 16.09 9.53 -7.86
CA LEU A 255 16.28 9.58 -6.40
C LEU A 255 16.47 11.04 -5.95
N SER A 256 15.43 11.62 -5.35
CA SER A 256 15.45 13.02 -4.88
C SER A 256 15.44 13.10 -3.35
N GLY A 257 16.62 12.98 -2.74
CA GLY A 257 16.89 13.43 -1.37
C GLY A 257 17.02 12.32 -0.32
N ALA A 258 18.21 12.19 0.25
CA ALA A 258 18.43 11.52 1.53
C ALA A 258 18.80 12.59 2.55
N MET A 259 17.98 12.80 3.59
CA MET A 259 18.29 13.78 4.62
C MET A 259 18.87 13.13 5.88
N THR A 260 20.21 13.05 5.91
CA THR A 260 20.96 12.67 7.10
C THR A 260 21.44 13.93 7.83
N LEU A 261 20.60 14.48 8.71
CA LEU A 261 21.07 15.45 9.69
C LEU A 261 21.98 14.72 10.68
N LYS A 262 23.29 14.91 10.57
CA LYS A 262 24.21 14.57 11.67
C LYS A 262 23.91 15.52 12.82
N SER A 263 23.24 15.05 13.87
CA SER A 263 23.28 15.74 15.17
C SER A 263 24.73 15.67 15.66
N ARG A 264 25.43 16.81 15.65
CA ARG A 264 26.67 16.94 16.41
C ARG A 264 26.28 16.89 17.89
N SER A 265 26.61 15.79 18.55
CA SER A 265 27.04 15.81 19.96
C SER A 265 28.55 15.93 19.97
#